data_AF-A0A1V5VBW9-F1
#
_entry.id   AF-A0A1V5VBW9-F1
#
_cell.length_a   1.000
_cell.length_b   1.000
_cell.length_c   1.000
_cell.angle_alpha   90.00
_cell.angle_beta   90.00
_cell.angle_gamma   90.00
#
_symmetry.space_group_name_H-M   'P 1'
#
loop_
_entity.id
_entity.type
_entity.pdbx_description
1 polymer ?
#
loop_
_entity_poly.entity_id
_entity_poly.type
_entity_poly.pdbx_seq_one_letter_code
_entity_poly.pdbx_strand_id
1 'polypeptide(L)'
;MKFSRTFFRNPCHYAEGAFFVFLTGIILLPMILKSNILDKSRILSENFQRELVELFIGNILETYGVLWSLCFLLILTALVLEFYWEPHTGKKKVLALIGYSLALFFVLFNLFLLSCTDYSEISRRISCISRLKVIGLSLNQYAAENNGYFPPDLETLSLDKASIRCPGGRNDSDCGSNYRYHGKGKKNTDEPFIIVEDRPENHPGTFHGILYSDGQAEKSRRSLRRK
;
A
#
# COMPACT_ATOMS: atom_id res chain seq x y z
N MET A 1 18.12 -23.35 -54.85
CA MET A 1 17.26 -23.74 -53.71
C MET A 1 16.10 -22.75 -53.58
N LYS A 2 14.86 -23.18 -53.85
CA LYS A 2 13.65 -22.37 -53.62
C LYS A 2 13.15 -22.68 -52.20
N PHE A 3 13.32 -21.74 -51.27
CA PHE A 3 12.74 -21.86 -49.93
C PHE A 3 11.22 -21.68 -50.04
N SER A 4 10.47 -22.72 -49.68
CA SER A 4 9.01 -22.76 -49.79
C SER A 4 8.37 -21.76 -48.83
N ARG A 5 7.75 -20.70 -49.37
CA ARG A 5 6.99 -19.65 -48.64
C ARG A 5 5.63 -20.12 -48.09
N THR A 6 5.38 -21.42 -47.99
CA THR A 6 4.05 -21.95 -47.65
C THR A 6 3.79 -22.09 -46.15
N PHE A 7 4.80 -21.91 -45.28
CA PHE A 7 4.66 -22.22 -43.86
C PHE A 7 4.07 -21.10 -42.98
N PHE A 8 3.92 -19.87 -43.49
CA PHE A 8 3.45 -18.71 -42.70
C PHE A 8 2.09 -18.15 -43.16
N ARG A 9 1.20 -18.98 -43.71
CA ARG A 9 0.00 -18.44 -44.36
C ARG A 9 -1.17 -18.06 -43.46
N ASN A 10 -1.18 -18.41 -42.16
CA ASN A 10 -2.29 -18.07 -41.25
C ASN A 10 -1.82 -17.73 -39.81
N PRO A 11 -1.12 -16.60 -39.59
CA PRO A 11 -0.76 -16.14 -38.24
C PRO A 11 -1.99 -15.83 -37.35
N CYS A 12 -3.16 -15.56 -37.93
CA CYS A 12 -4.38 -15.21 -37.18
C CYS A 12 -4.91 -16.32 -36.26
N HIS A 13 -4.79 -17.60 -36.64
CA HIS A 13 -5.33 -18.69 -35.81
C HIS A 13 -4.54 -18.94 -34.52
N TYR A 14 -3.23 -18.65 -34.51
CA TYR A 14 -2.41 -18.79 -33.32
C TYR A 14 -2.63 -17.64 -32.32
N ALA A 15 -2.92 -16.44 -32.83
CA ALA A 15 -3.22 -15.27 -31.99
C ALA A 15 -4.54 -15.43 -31.22
N GLU A 16 -5.59 -15.99 -31.86
CA GLU A 16 -6.87 -16.24 -31.21
C GLU A 16 -6.75 -17.31 -30.11
N GLY A 17 -6.03 -18.40 -30.37
CA GLY A 17 -5.81 -19.46 -29.37
C GLY A 17 -5.01 -18.97 -28.16
N ALA A 18 -3.96 -18.17 -28.38
CA ALA A 18 -3.17 -17.59 -27.31
C ALA A 18 -4.00 -16.61 -26.45
N PHE A 19 -4.86 -15.80 -27.06
CA PHE A 19 -5.73 -14.86 -26.34
C PHE A 19 -6.73 -15.57 -25.42
N PHE A 20 -7.35 -16.66 -25.85
CA PHE A 20 -8.29 -17.42 -25.02
C PHE A 20 -7.60 -18.13 -23.84
N VAL A 21 -6.43 -18.74 -24.05
CA VAL A 21 -5.64 -19.36 -22.98
C VAL A 21 -5.19 -18.29 -21.96
N PHE A 22 -4.84 -17.10 -22.44
CA PHE A 22 -4.46 -15.97 -21.60
C PHE A 22 -5.64 -15.44 -20.77
N LEU A 23 -6.81 -15.24 -21.38
CA LEU A 23 -8.01 -14.74 -20.70
C LEU A 23 -8.52 -15.73 -19.64
N THR A 24 -8.51 -17.03 -19.98
CA THR A 24 -8.89 -18.10 -19.04
C THR A 24 -7.89 -18.22 -17.90
N GLY A 25 -6.59 -18.07 -18.14
CA GLY A 25 -5.57 -18.00 -17.10
C GLY A 25 -5.79 -16.83 -16.13
N ILE A 26 -6.12 -15.63 -16.64
CA ILE A 26 -6.40 -14.44 -15.82
C ILE A 26 -7.61 -14.64 -14.91
N ILE A 27 -8.65 -15.31 -15.39
CA ILE A 27 -9.89 -15.49 -14.62
C ILE A 27 -9.77 -16.67 -13.65
N LEU A 28 -9.16 -17.78 -14.07
CA LEU A 28 -9.13 -19.01 -13.29
C LEU A 28 -8.01 -19.03 -12.25
N LEU A 29 -6.86 -18.42 -12.51
CA LEU A 29 -5.71 -18.46 -11.59
C LEU A 29 -6.04 -17.77 -10.24
N PRO A 30 -6.66 -16.58 -10.18
CA PRO A 30 -7.07 -15.97 -8.91
C PRO A 30 -8.14 -16.79 -8.18
N MET A 31 -9.05 -17.45 -8.93
CA MET A 31 -10.10 -18.30 -8.34
C MET A 31 -9.50 -19.58 -7.71
N ILE A 32 -8.56 -20.22 -8.40
CA ILE A 32 -7.87 -21.43 -7.91
C ILE A 32 -7.02 -21.07 -6.68
N LEU A 33 -6.25 -19.97 -6.74
CA LEU A 33 -5.47 -19.49 -5.59
C LEU A 33 -6.36 -19.13 -4.40
N LYS A 34 -7.48 -18.43 -4.64
CA LYS A 34 -8.45 -18.09 -3.59
C LYS A 34 -9.01 -19.35 -2.91
N SER A 35 -9.35 -20.38 -3.67
CA SER A 35 -9.88 -21.63 -3.13
C SER A 35 -8.86 -22.38 -2.24
N ASN A 36 -7.61 -22.50 -2.69
CA ASN A 36 -6.56 -23.20 -1.93
C ASN A 36 -6.12 -22.45 -0.67
N ILE A 37 -6.17 -21.11 -0.69
CA ILE A 37 -5.81 -20.29 0.47
C ILE A 37 -6.91 -20.31 1.53
N LEU A 38 -8.18 -20.23 1.11
CA LEU A 38 -9.33 -20.26 2.02
C LEU A 38 -9.46 -21.60 2.76
N ASP A 39 -9.06 -22.71 2.13
CA ASP A 39 -9.13 -24.03 2.77
C ASP A 39 -8.01 -24.22 3.81
N LYS A 40 -6.85 -23.60 3.59
CA LYS A 40 -5.68 -23.67 4.48
C LYS A 40 -5.70 -22.64 5.61
N SER A 41 -6.46 -21.56 5.48
CA SER A 41 -6.49 -20.46 6.44
C SER A 41 -7.41 -20.71 7.64
N ARG A 42 -8.32 -21.69 7.57
CA ARG A 42 -9.40 -21.96 8.55
C ARG A 42 -8.99 -22.15 10.02
N ILE A 43 -7.68 -22.26 10.31
CA ILE A 43 -7.10 -22.42 11.66
C ILE A 43 -6.58 -21.09 12.23
N LEU A 44 -6.48 -20.02 11.43
CA LEU A 44 -5.96 -18.71 11.84
C LEU A 44 -7.10 -17.72 12.10
N SER A 45 -6.88 -16.79 13.04
CA SER A 45 -7.87 -15.77 13.41
C SER A 45 -8.30 -14.94 12.21
N GLU A 46 -9.57 -14.54 12.15
CA GLU A 46 -10.16 -13.84 10.99
C GLU A 46 -9.38 -12.57 10.59
N ASN A 47 -8.77 -11.89 11.56
CA ASN A 47 -7.96 -10.70 11.32
C ASN A 47 -6.61 -11.04 10.63
N PHE A 48 -5.99 -12.16 11.00
CA PHE A 48 -4.76 -12.63 10.35
C PHE A 48 -5.03 -13.13 8.93
N GLN A 49 -6.22 -13.71 8.68
CA GLN A 49 -6.61 -14.10 7.33
C GLN A 49 -6.77 -12.89 6.40
N ARG A 50 -7.39 -11.79 6.88
CA ARG A 50 -7.54 -10.58 6.05
C ARG A 50 -6.21 -9.95 5.71
N GLU A 51 -5.28 -9.82 6.67
CA GLU A 51 -3.95 -9.27 6.39
C GLU A 51 -3.14 -10.17 5.45
N LEU A 52 -3.16 -11.49 5.64
CA LEU A 52 -2.49 -12.40 4.70
C LEU A 52 -3.09 -12.30 3.30
N VAL A 53 -4.42 -12.21 3.19
CA VAL A 53 -5.09 -12.07 1.90
C VAL A 53 -4.75 -10.73 1.26
N GLU A 54 -4.74 -9.62 1.99
CA GLU A 54 -4.38 -8.30 1.44
C GLU A 54 -2.91 -8.22 1.02
N LEU A 55 -2.00 -8.75 1.84
CA LEU A 55 -0.56 -8.73 1.58
C LEU A 55 -0.18 -9.71 0.46
N PHE A 56 -0.87 -10.85 0.37
CA PHE A 56 -0.67 -11.83 -0.68
C PHE A 56 -1.31 -11.39 -2.01
N ILE A 57 -2.51 -10.80 -1.98
CA ILE A 57 -3.15 -10.20 -3.15
C ILE A 57 -2.31 -9.02 -3.66
N GLY A 58 -1.82 -8.15 -2.77
CA GLY A 58 -0.92 -7.05 -3.13
C GLY A 58 0.34 -7.54 -3.82
N ASN A 59 1.09 -8.45 -3.18
CA ASN A 59 2.32 -9.01 -3.77
C ASN A 59 2.08 -9.79 -5.06
N ILE A 60 0.97 -10.53 -5.17
CA ILE A 60 0.62 -11.24 -6.40
C ILE A 60 0.27 -10.23 -7.49
N LEU A 61 -0.57 -9.24 -7.23
CA LEU A 61 -0.90 -8.24 -8.25
C LEU A 61 0.32 -7.45 -8.70
N GLU A 62 1.23 -7.11 -7.79
CA GLU A 62 2.48 -6.42 -8.13
C GLU A 62 3.40 -7.30 -8.97
N THR A 63 3.70 -8.51 -8.51
CA THR A 63 4.68 -9.39 -9.17
C THR A 63 4.16 -9.90 -10.51
N TYR A 64 2.90 -10.36 -10.54
CA TYR A 64 2.30 -10.83 -11.79
C TYR A 64 1.94 -9.66 -12.71
N GLY A 65 1.51 -8.51 -12.18
CA GLY A 65 1.21 -7.32 -12.98
C GLY A 65 2.42 -6.84 -13.80
N VAL A 66 3.62 -6.83 -13.20
CA VAL A 66 4.86 -6.50 -13.91
C VAL A 66 5.18 -7.54 -14.98
N LEU A 67 5.11 -8.83 -14.67
CA LEU A 67 5.35 -9.91 -15.62
C LEU A 67 4.37 -9.85 -16.82
N TRP A 68 3.08 -9.64 -16.57
CA TRP A 68 2.07 -9.48 -17.61
C TRP A 68 2.32 -8.24 -18.46
N SER A 69 2.72 -7.12 -17.85
CA SER A 69 3.07 -5.88 -18.58
C SER A 69 4.25 -6.09 -19.52
N LEU A 70 5.26 -6.85 -19.09
CA LEU A 70 6.41 -7.21 -19.92
C LEU A 70 6.01 -8.15 -21.07
N CYS A 71 5.18 -9.17 -20.81
CA CYS A 71 4.67 -10.04 -21.87
C CYS A 71 3.85 -9.26 -22.91
N PHE A 72 3.01 -8.33 -22.47
CA PHE A 72 2.22 -7.48 -23.35
C PHE A 72 3.12 -6.59 -24.22
N LEU A 73 4.16 -5.99 -23.61
CA LEU A 73 5.16 -5.20 -24.33
C LEU A 73 5.88 -6.03 -25.41
N LEU A 74 6.26 -7.27 -25.10
CA LEU A 74 6.92 -8.17 -26.07
C LEU A 74 6.01 -8.58 -27.23
N ILE A 75 4.73 -8.84 -26.97
CA ILE A 75 3.77 -9.14 -28.04
C ILE A 75 3.58 -7.92 -28.95
N LEU A 76 3.49 -6.72 -28.36
CA LEU A 76 3.39 -5.48 -29.12
C LEU A 76 4.62 -5.19 -29.96
N THR A 77 5.83 -5.37 -29.44
CA THR A 77 7.04 -5.17 -30.24
C THR A 77 7.12 -6.16 -31.39
N ALA A 78 6.72 -7.42 -31.19
CA ALA A 78 6.63 -8.40 -32.26
C ALA A 78 5.63 -7.98 -33.36
N LEU A 79 4.44 -7.52 -32.98
CA LEU A 79 3.43 -7.01 -33.92
C LEU A 79 3.93 -5.76 -34.68
N VAL A 80 4.67 -4.87 -34.01
CA VAL A 80 5.28 -3.68 -34.65
C VAL A 80 6.32 -4.08 -35.69
N LEU A 81 7.17 -5.06 -35.38
CA LEU A 81 8.19 -5.55 -36.32
C LEU A 81 7.54 -6.18 -37.55
N GLU A 82 6.48 -6.96 -37.37
CA GLU A 82 5.71 -7.55 -38.47
C GLU A 82 5.06 -6.46 -39.35
N PHE A 83 4.53 -5.41 -38.72
CA PHE A 83 3.89 -4.29 -39.41
C PHE A 83 4.87 -3.38 -40.15
N TYR A 84 6.10 -3.21 -39.64
CA TYR A 84 7.15 -2.44 -40.31
C TYR A 84 7.69 -3.13 -41.57
N TRP A 85 7.59 -4.46 -41.64
CA TRP A 85 8.12 -5.23 -42.75
C TRP A 85 7.20 -5.25 -43.97
N GLU A 86 5.89 -5.06 -43.78
CA GLU A 86 4.92 -5.06 -44.89
C GLU A 86 4.52 -3.65 -45.35
N PRO A 87 4.58 -3.35 -46.66
CA PRO A 87 4.09 -2.09 -47.21
C PRO A 87 2.56 -2.02 -47.12
N HIS A 88 2.05 -1.43 -46.05
CA HIS A 88 0.61 -1.32 -45.80
C HIS A 88 -0.02 0.00 -46.27
N THR A 89 -1.27 -0.10 -46.73
CA THR A 89 -2.19 0.99 -47.08
C THR A 89 -2.56 1.85 -45.87
N GLY A 90 -2.84 3.15 -46.09
CA GLY A 90 -2.97 4.18 -45.04
C GLY A 90 -3.91 3.86 -43.85
N LYS A 91 -5.03 3.16 -44.06
CA LYS A 91 -5.97 2.81 -42.97
C LYS A 91 -5.36 1.87 -41.91
N LYS A 92 -4.49 0.95 -42.32
CA LYS A 92 -3.84 0.02 -41.39
C LYS A 92 -2.85 0.75 -40.47
N LYS A 93 -2.20 1.81 -40.97
CA LYS A 93 -1.25 2.61 -40.20
C LYS A 93 -1.92 3.34 -39.01
N VAL A 94 -3.13 3.84 -39.21
CA VAL A 94 -3.89 4.52 -38.14
C VAL A 94 -4.28 3.54 -37.03
N LEU A 95 -4.75 2.33 -37.40
CA LEU A 95 -5.12 1.32 -36.40
C LEU A 95 -3.91 0.88 -35.57
N ALA A 96 -2.75 0.70 -36.21
CA ALA A 96 -1.50 0.39 -35.52
C ALA A 96 -1.09 1.49 -34.54
N LEU A 97 -1.24 2.76 -34.91
CA LEU A 97 -0.95 3.90 -34.03
C LEU A 97 -1.85 3.91 -32.78
N ILE A 98 -3.16 3.68 -32.95
CA ILE A 98 -4.10 3.60 -31.82
C ILE A 98 -3.72 2.45 -30.88
N GLY A 99 -3.41 1.27 -31.43
CA GLY A 99 -2.96 0.12 -30.63
C GLY A 99 -1.69 0.44 -29.83
N TYR A 100 -0.73 1.14 -30.43
CA TYR A 100 0.49 1.59 -29.75
C TYR A 100 0.20 2.58 -28.62
N SER A 101 -0.64 3.59 -28.88
CA SER A 101 -1.02 4.57 -27.86
C SER A 101 -1.69 3.92 -26.66
N LEU A 102 -2.59 2.96 -26.90
CA LEU A 102 -3.28 2.21 -25.83
C LEU A 102 -2.31 1.33 -25.03
N ALA A 103 -1.38 0.67 -25.73
CA ALA A 103 -0.34 -0.15 -25.11
C ALA A 103 0.59 0.65 -24.21
N LEU A 104 1.11 1.77 -24.73
CA LEU A 104 1.97 2.68 -23.99
C LEU A 104 1.24 3.23 -22.75
N PHE A 105 -0.03 3.62 -22.91
CA PHE A 105 -0.86 4.04 -21.78
C PHE A 105 -0.95 2.94 -20.71
N PHE A 106 -1.18 1.69 -21.10
CA PHE A 106 -1.28 0.58 -20.16
C PHE A 106 0.03 0.34 -19.41
N VAL A 107 1.18 0.38 -20.08
CA VAL A 107 2.51 0.26 -19.44
C VAL A 107 2.73 1.40 -18.44
N LEU A 108 2.47 2.65 -18.84
CA LEU A 108 2.63 3.81 -17.97
C LEU A 108 1.68 3.76 -16.77
N PHE A 109 0.44 3.29 -16.97
CA PHE A 109 -0.54 3.12 -15.91
C PHE A 109 -0.09 2.07 -14.89
N ASN A 110 0.45 0.93 -15.34
CA ASN A 110 0.98 -0.09 -14.42
C ASN A 110 2.22 0.40 -13.64
N LEU A 111 3.12 1.15 -14.28
CA LEU A 111 4.26 1.77 -13.60
C LEU A 111 3.81 2.79 -12.54
N PHE A 112 2.74 3.54 -12.84
CA PHE A 112 2.11 4.44 -11.88
C PHE A 112 1.54 3.68 -10.68
N LEU A 113 0.80 2.59 -10.91
CA LEU A 113 0.25 1.76 -9.84
C LEU A 113 1.33 1.13 -8.96
N LEU A 114 2.43 0.65 -9.54
CA LEU A 114 3.56 0.09 -8.80
C LEU A 114 4.18 1.13 -7.84
N SER A 115 4.16 2.40 -8.21
CA SER A 115 4.68 3.46 -7.36
C SER A 115 3.78 3.71 -6.13
N CYS A 116 2.50 3.36 -6.19
CA CYS A 116 1.52 3.68 -5.13
C CYS A 116 1.58 2.78 -3.88
N THR A 117 2.38 1.72 -3.87
CA THR A 117 2.25 0.62 -2.90
C THR A 117 2.84 0.97 -1.52
N ASP A 118 3.92 1.75 -1.47
CA ASP A 118 4.55 2.24 -0.23
C ASP A 118 3.85 3.46 0.41
N TYR A 119 2.91 4.10 -0.30
CA TYR A 119 2.25 5.31 0.21
C TYR A 119 1.29 5.02 1.37
N SER A 120 0.82 3.78 1.51
CA SER A 120 -0.13 3.42 2.57
C SER A 120 0.49 3.61 3.97
N GLU A 121 1.72 3.14 4.18
CA GLU A 121 2.39 3.24 5.46
C GLU A 121 2.88 4.65 5.75
N ILE A 122 3.38 5.35 4.73
CA ILE A 122 3.75 6.77 4.85
C ILE A 122 2.52 7.60 5.25
N SER A 123 1.38 7.36 4.60
CA SER A 123 0.10 8.01 4.91
C SER A 123 -0.34 7.74 6.34
N ARG A 124 -0.37 6.46 6.77
CA ARG A 124 -0.71 6.08 8.15
C ARG A 124 0.18 6.78 9.18
N ARG A 125 1.49 6.90 8.91
CA ARG A 125 2.44 7.61 9.78
C ARG A 125 2.20 9.11 9.84
N ILE A 126 1.86 9.74 8.70
CA ILE A 126 1.47 11.16 8.67
C ILE A 126 0.19 11.36 9.49
N SER A 127 -0.80 10.49 9.31
CA SER A 127 -2.03 10.52 10.11
C SER A 127 -1.77 10.30 11.60
N CYS A 128 -0.85 9.40 11.97
CA CYS A 128 -0.44 9.17 13.36
C CYS A 128 0.12 10.45 14.00
N ILE A 129 1.01 11.18 13.31
CA ILE A 129 1.56 12.46 13.81
C ILE A 129 0.48 13.54 13.90
N SER A 130 -0.43 13.59 12.93
CA SER A 130 -1.55 14.52 12.97
C SER A 130 -2.42 14.28 14.20
N ARG A 131 -2.71 13.01 14.54
CA ARG A 131 -3.43 12.64 15.77
C ARG A 131 -2.66 13.02 17.03
N LEU A 132 -1.34 12.80 17.05
CA LEU A 132 -0.48 13.25 18.17
C LEU A 132 -0.58 14.77 18.37
N LYS A 133 -0.61 15.58 17.31
CA LYS A 133 -0.80 17.04 17.43
C LYS A 133 -2.15 17.42 18.02
N VAL A 134 -3.23 16.73 17.63
CA VAL A 134 -4.56 16.94 18.20
C VAL A 134 -4.56 16.58 19.69
N ILE A 135 -3.97 15.44 20.07
CA ILE A 135 -3.80 15.05 21.47
C ILE A 135 -3.00 16.11 22.24
N GLY A 136 -1.90 16.61 21.67
CA GLY A 136 -1.09 17.67 22.28
C GLY A 136 -1.84 18.97 22.51
N LEU A 137 -2.66 19.39 21.55
CA LEU A 137 -3.51 20.56 21.70
C LEU A 137 -4.50 20.39 22.87
N SER A 138 -5.16 19.24 22.97
CA SER A 138 -6.09 18.93 24.07
C SER A 138 -5.39 18.81 25.42
N LEU A 139 -4.19 18.23 25.47
CA LEU A 139 -3.36 18.18 26.68
C LEU A 139 -2.99 19.59 27.17
N ASN A 140 -2.61 20.48 26.25
CA ASN A 140 -2.27 21.86 26.57
C ASN A 140 -3.49 22.64 27.06
N GLN A 141 -4.65 22.45 26.44
CA GLN A 141 -5.89 23.04 26.90
C GLN A 141 -6.25 22.57 28.32
N TYR A 142 -6.20 21.25 28.57
CA TYR A 142 -6.45 20.69 29.89
C TYR A 142 -5.48 21.26 30.93
N ALA A 143 -4.18 21.31 30.61
CA ALA A 143 -3.17 21.85 31.51
C ALA A 143 -3.42 23.33 31.84
N ALA A 144 -3.84 24.15 30.86
CA ALA A 144 -4.19 25.54 31.09
C ALA A 144 -5.35 25.69 32.11
N GLU A 145 -6.32 24.78 32.07
CA GLU A 145 -7.48 24.75 32.98
C GLU A 145 -7.14 24.13 34.35
N ASN A 146 -6.07 23.33 34.46
CA ASN A 146 -5.72 22.54 35.64
C ASN A 146 -4.36 22.94 36.25
N ASN A 147 -4.09 24.24 36.39
CA ASN A 147 -2.86 24.77 37.03
C ASN A 147 -1.55 24.23 36.42
N GLY A 148 -1.56 23.96 35.12
CA GLY A 148 -0.45 23.39 34.37
C GLY A 148 -0.30 21.87 34.50
N TYR A 149 -1.18 21.17 35.21
CA TYR A 149 -1.07 19.71 35.35
C TYR A 149 -1.73 18.97 34.20
N PHE A 150 -1.05 17.95 33.69
CA PHE A 150 -1.60 17.05 32.69
C PHE A 150 -2.54 16.00 33.34
N PRO A 151 -3.52 15.48 32.57
CA PRO A 151 -4.52 14.55 33.10
C PRO A 151 -3.92 13.22 33.57
N PRO A 152 -4.66 12.42 34.35
CA PRO A 152 -4.18 11.10 34.78
C PRO A 152 -4.08 10.09 33.63
N ASP A 153 -4.91 10.23 32.61
CA ASP A 153 -4.96 9.40 31.40
C ASP A 153 -5.42 10.22 30.18
N LEU A 154 -5.32 9.63 28.99
CA LEU A 154 -5.78 10.27 27.75
C LEU A 154 -7.32 10.21 27.58
N GLU A 155 -8.00 9.32 28.32
CA GLU A 155 -9.45 9.16 28.23
C GLU A 155 -10.18 10.34 28.89
N THR A 156 -9.54 10.97 29.88
CA THR A 156 -9.99 12.21 30.53
C THR A 156 -10.18 13.36 29.54
N LEU A 157 -9.46 13.38 28.40
CA LEU A 157 -9.49 14.48 27.44
C LEU A 157 -10.80 14.58 26.62
N SER A 158 -11.78 13.69 26.83
CA SER A 158 -13.06 13.66 26.10
C SER A 158 -12.90 13.73 24.57
N LEU A 159 -11.77 13.23 24.07
CA LEU A 159 -11.46 13.15 22.64
C LEU A 159 -12.26 12.04 22.00
N ASP A 160 -12.57 12.21 20.71
CA ASP A 160 -13.12 11.12 19.90
C ASP A 160 -12.19 9.90 19.96
N LYS A 161 -12.78 8.70 20.06
CA LYS A 161 -12.04 7.43 20.14
C LYS A 161 -11.12 7.24 18.94
N ALA A 162 -11.50 7.77 17.77
CA ALA A 162 -10.66 7.73 16.58
C ALA A 162 -9.37 8.55 16.74
N SER A 163 -9.40 9.65 17.51
CA SER A 163 -8.24 10.53 17.73
C SER A 163 -7.18 9.92 18.65
N ILE A 164 -7.59 9.08 19.61
CA ILE A 164 -6.68 8.39 20.55
C ILE A 164 -6.21 7.01 20.07
N ARG A 165 -6.72 6.55 18.92
CA ARG A 165 -6.25 5.33 18.25
C ARG A 165 -5.19 5.69 17.22
N CYS A 166 -4.20 4.83 17.05
CA CYS A 166 -3.21 4.96 15.99
C CYS A 166 -3.77 4.32 14.70
N PRO A 167 -3.68 4.97 13.52
CA PRO A 167 -4.15 4.39 12.25
C PRO A 167 -3.42 3.10 11.84
N GLY A 168 -2.20 2.89 12.32
CA GLY A 168 -1.43 1.66 12.10
C GLY A 168 -1.64 0.59 13.19
N GLY A 169 -2.26 0.96 14.32
CA GLY A 169 -2.41 0.06 15.46
C GLY A 169 -3.24 -1.17 15.12
N ARG A 170 -2.62 -2.36 15.20
CA ARG A 170 -3.26 -3.66 14.93
C ARG A 170 -4.15 -4.18 16.06
N ASN A 171 -4.03 -3.59 17.24
CA ASN A 171 -4.80 -4.01 18.40
C ASN A 171 -6.05 -3.12 18.53
N ASP A 172 -7.18 -3.64 18.06
CA ASP A 172 -8.52 -3.21 18.44
C ASP A 172 -8.89 -3.78 19.82
N SER A 173 -7.98 -3.73 20.80
CA SER A 173 -8.43 -3.92 22.17
C SER A 173 -9.37 -2.75 22.48
N ASP A 174 -10.65 -3.05 22.70
CA ASP A 174 -11.71 -2.07 22.92
C ASP A 174 -11.49 -1.11 24.10
N CYS A 175 -10.42 -1.34 24.87
CA CYS A 175 -10.04 -0.58 26.04
C CYS A 175 -8.65 0.04 25.84
N GLY A 176 -8.58 1.38 25.89
CA GLY A 176 -7.33 2.13 25.96
C GLY A 176 -6.86 2.79 24.65
N SER A 177 -5.88 3.69 24.79
CA SER A 177 -5.22 4.36 23.68
C SER A 177 -4.10 3.50 23.08
N ASN A 178 -3.89 3.61 21.77
CA ASN A 178 -2.77 2.93 21.09
C ASN A 178 -1.45 3.68 21.26
N TYR A 179 -1.43 4.73 22.07
CA TYR A 179 -0.26 5.51 22.40
C TYR A 179 0.23 5.15 23.81
N ARG A 180 1.48 5.48 24.13
CA ARG A 180 2.00 5.44 25.50
C ARG A 180 1.99 6.85 26.04
N TYR A 181 1.28 7.03 27.14
CA TYR A 181 1.15 8.32 27.79
C TYR A 181 2.06 8.40 29.02
N HIS A 182 2.90 9.43 29.05
CA HIS A 182 3.91 9.68 30.08
C HIS A 182 3.65 10.96 30.88
N GLY A 183 2.52 11.63 30.62
CA GLY A 183 2.16 12.90 31.24
C GLY A 183 1.48 12.80 32.60
N LYS A 184 1.05 11.59 33.02
CA LYS A 184 0.29 11.37 34.26
C LYS A 184 0.94 12.07 35.47
N GLY A 185 0.23 13.05 36.03
CA GLY A 185 0.65 13.80 37.23
C GLY A 185 1.85 14.73 37.03
N LYS A 186 2.33 14.89 35.79
CA LYS A 186 3.40 15.84 35.47
C LYS A 186 2.80 17.23 35.24
N LYS A 187 3.58 18.24 35.60
CA LYS A 187 3.27 19.64 35.29
C LYS A 187 3.90 20.01 33.95
N ASN A 188 3.24 20.86 33.19
CA ASN A 188 3.82 21.50 32.02
C ASN A 188 4.88 22.49 32.51
N THR A 189 6.14 22.06 32.42
CA THR A 189 7.34 22.80 32.82
C THR A 189 8.02 23.42 31.60
N ASP A 190 8.91 24.39 31.81
CA ASP A 190 9.66 25.03 30.73
C ASP A 190 10.58 24.05 29.97
N GLU A 191 11.05 22.98 30.62
CA GLU A 191 11.83 21.93 29.96
C GLU A 191 10.90 20.92 29.26
N PRO A 192 11.00 20.76 27.91
CA PRO A 192 10.17 19.81 27.18
C PRO A 192 10.53 18.36 27.52
N PHE A 193 9.52 17.54 27.77
CA PHE A 193 9.68 16.10 27.96
C PHE A 193 8.72 15.32 27.08
N ILE A 194 9.03 14.05 26.81
CA ILE A 194 8.15 13.16 26.04
C ILE A 194 6.86 12.93 26.82
N ILE A 195 5.74 13.39 26.28
CA ILE A 195 4.42 13.27 26.92
C ILE A 195 3.59 12.14 26.32
N VAL A 196 3.68 11.93 25.00
CA VAL A 196 3.02 10.82 24.31
C VAL A 196 3.99 10.25 23.29
N GLU A 197 4.11 8.93 23.22
CA GLU A 197 4.82 8.25 22.14
C GLU A 197 3.95 7.18 21.48
N ASP A 198 4.18 6.97 20.21
CA ASP A 198 3.60 5.89 19.44
C ASP A 198 4.17 4.52 19.88
N ARG A 199 3.31 3.51 19.96
CA ARG A 199 3.71 2.16 20.36
C ARG A 199 4.52 1.52 19.23
N PRO A 200 5.59 0.78 19.54
CA PRO A 200 6.41 0.14 18.52
C PRO A 200 5.66 -0.96 17.75
N GLU A 201 4.56 -1.47 18.30
CA GLU A 201 3.70 -2.45 17.64
C GLU A 201 2.78 -1.83 16.59
N ASN A 202 2.61 -0.49 16.58
CA ASN A 202 1.66 0.19 15.68
C ASN A 202 2.18 0.33 14.25
N HIS A 203 3.48 0.35 14.03
CA HIS A 203 4.04 0.57 12.71
C HIS A 203 5.29 -0.29 12.47
N PRO A 204 5.42 -0.98 11.33
CA PRO A 204 6.62 -1.76 11.01
C PRO A 204 7.85 -0.85 10.85
N GLY A 205 8.99 -1.22 11.43
CA GLY A 205 10.28 -0.54 11.24
C GLY A 205 10.80 0.20 12.48
N THR A 206 11.72 1.15 12.27
CA THR A 206 12.43 1.86 13.36
C THR A 206 11.84 3.23 13.72
N PHE A 207 10.86 3.73 12.98
CA PHE A 207 10.33 5.08 13.20
C PHE A 207 9.06 5.02 14.04
N HIS A 208 8.92 5.97 14.97
CA HIS A 208 7.73 6.16 15.79
C HIS A 208 7.49 7.66 16.01
N GLY A 209 6.22 8.04 16.18
CA GLY A 209 5.86 9.40 16.50
C GLY A 209 6.09 9.71 17.98
N ILE A 210 6.69 10.86 18.27
CA ILE A 210 6.87 11.38 19.62
C ILE A 210 6.18 12.74 19.69
N LEU A 211 5.47 12.99 20.79
CA LEU A 211 4.92 14.27 21.18
C LEU A 211 5.60 14.72 22.47
N TYR A 212 6.08 15.96 22.48
CA TYR A 212 6.68 16.61 23.63
C TYR A 212 5.66 17.51 24.36
N SER A 213 5.92 17.80 25.63
CA SER A 213 5.05 18.61 26.49
C SER A 213 4.85 20.05 26.02
N ASP A 214 5.75 20.57 25.19
CA ASP A 214 5.63 21.88 24.54
C ASP A 214 4.70 21.86 23.30
N GLY A 215 4.14 20.69 22.96
CA GLY A 215 3.27 20.49 21.81
C GLY A 215 4.00 20.16 20.49
N GLN A 216 5.33 20.08 20.49
CA GLN A 216 6.06 19.64 19.30
C GLN A 216 5.88 18.14 19.07
N ALA A 217 5.65 17.77 17.81
CA ALA A 217 5.52 16.37 17.39
C ALA A 217 6.58 16.03 16.33
N GLU A 218 7.36 14.97 16.57
CA GLU A 218 8.51 14.58 15.76
C GLU A 218 8.43 13.10 15.33
N LYS A 219 9.05 12.80 14.18
CA LYS A 219 9.38 11.43 13.78
C LYS A 219 10.73 11.05 14.38
N SER A 220 10.75 10.26 15.43
CA SER A 220 12.00 9.79 16.01
C SER A 220 12.39 8.42 15.45
N ARG A 221 13.67 8.28 15.12
CA ARG A 221 14.27 6.98 14.80
C ARG A 221 14.66 6.32 16.11
N ARG A 222 14.11 5.14 16.39
CA ARG A 222 14.54 4.33 17.52
C ARG A 222 16.03 4.05 17.35
N SER A 223 16.85 4.59 18.24
CA SER A 223 18.19 4.05 18.40
C SER A 223 17.99 2.60 18.81
N LEU A 224 18.50 1.67 18.01
CA LEU A 224 18.59 0.28 18.42
C LEU A 224 19.49 0.28 19.65
N ARG A 225 18.91 0.41 20.85
CA ARG A 225 19.62 0.10 22.08
C ARG A 225 19.99 -1.37 21.94
N ARG A 226 21.25 -1.61 21.56
CA ARG A 226 21.91 -2.91 21.68
C ARG A 226 21.69 -3.33 23.14
N LYS A 227 20.81 -4.31 23.34
CA LYS A 227 20.73 -5.03 24.60
C LYS A 227 22.00 -5.86 24.76
#